data_AF-A0A0F2S4E7-F1
#
_entry.id   AF-A0A0F2S4E7-F1
#
_cell.length_a   1.000
_cell.length_b   1.000
_cell.length_c   1.000
_cell.angle_alpha   90.00
_cell.angle_beta   90.00
_cell.angle_gamma   90.00
#
_symmetry.space_group_name_H-M   'P 1'
#
loop_
_entity.id
_entity.type
_entity.pdbx_description
1 polymer ?
#
loop_
_entity_poly.entity_id
_entity_poly.type
_entity_poly.pdbx_seq_one_letter_code
_entity_poly.pdbx_strand_id
1 'polypeptide(L)'
;MFSRYKKSDPGRAPSAAVPTSAPKTASIEAVPLQSFRRPTQVAAAKPVGMDKERKRKERISEIKIELHRAMLDHLNLAALDTATESDLRAEISSIAGEILEEKGIVLNREDRTQLTQELYDEVKGLGPLETLLKDDTVNDILVNGPHQIFIERAGKLELSDVTFKDEKHLLRIIDKIVSAVGRRVDESNPYVDARLADGSRFNAMVPPVAVDGSLVSIRKFKKDKLGIDDLVRFGAFSEEMAAYLQAAVATRLNVIVSGGTGSGKTTTLNALSSFIDNAERILTIEDTAELQLQQVHVGRMESRPPNIEGKGEVSPRDCLKNALRMRPDRIIVGETRGEEVIDMLQAMNTGHDGSMTTIHANNPRDGISRMENMVAMAGIEMPLKAVRSQIASAVNLIVQASRLQDGSRRMTSITEITGMEGDVISMQEIFRFQRVGLSPENKIIGHFTATGVRSHFSERFRLWGYDLPTHIYEPIAAE
;
A
#
# COMPACT_ATOMS: atom_id res chain seq x y z
N MET A 1 80.59 2.14 -65.36
CA MET A 1 81.47 2.62 -64.28
C MET A 1 80.70 3.56 -63.37
N PHE A 2 80.63 3.21 -62.08
CA PHE A 2 80.58 4.02 -60.85
C PHE A 2 79.98 5.45 -60.80
N SER A 3 78.93 5.53 -59.96
CA SER A 3 78.54 6.52 -58.92
C SER A 3 79.28 7.85 -58.73
N ARG A 4 78.55 8.86 -58.21
CA ARG A 4 78.82 9.63 -56.96
C ARG A 4 77.60 10.53 -56.64
N TYR A 5 76.84 10.32 -55.56
CA TYR A 5 76.94 10.90 -54.18
C TYR A 5 76.85 12.44 -54.15
N LYS A 6 76.09 13.17 -53.29
CA LYS A 6 75.34 12.90 -52.03
C LYS A 6 74.50 14.16 -51.65
N LYS A 7 73.37 13.97 -50.92
CA LYS A 7 72.70 14.74 -49.82
C LYS A 7 72.73 16.30 -49.79
N SER A 8 71.74 17.03 -49.25
CA SER A 8 70.64 16.76 -48.29
C SER A 8 69.64 17.95 -48.23
N ASP A 9 68.42 17.63 -47.79
CA ASP A 9 67.26 18.46 -47.38
C ASP A 9 67.56 19.38 -46.15
N PRO A 10 66.67 20.27 -45.61
CA PRO A 10 65.19 20.17 -45.55
C PRO A 10 64.36 21.47 -45.74
N GLY A 11 63.03 21.29 -45.91
CA GLY A 11 62.07 22.34 -46.31
C GLY A 11 61.22 23.04 -45.22
N ARG A 12 60.20 23.79 -45.69
CA ARG A 12 58.93 24.17 -45.02
C ARG A 12 58.01 24.93 -46.02
N ALA A 13 56.69 24.78 -45.93
CA ALA A 13 55.68 25.60 -46.62
C ALA A 13 54.42 25.79 -45.74
N PRO A 14 53.66 26.90 -45.92
CA PRO A 14 52.19 26.82 -46.10
C PRO A 14 51.65 27.88 -47.13
N SER A 15 50.64 27.58 -47.96
CA SER A 15 49.16 27.79 -47.82
C SER A 15 48.59 29.07 -48.47
N ALA A 16 47.49 28.95 -49.23
CA ALA A 16 46.60 30.03 -49.69
C ALA A 16 45.12 29.60 -49.64
N ALA A 17 44.21 30.55 -49.38
CA ALA A 17 42.79 30.38 -49.03
C ALA A 17 41.81 30.92 -50.10
N VAL A 18 40.53 30.51 -50.01
CA VAL A 18 39.36 30.97 -50.79
C VAL A 18 38.14 31.15 -49.85
N PRO A 19 37.17 32.06 -50.13
CA PRO A 19 35.83 31.93 -49.58
C PRO A 19 34.67 31.96 -50.62
N THR A 20 33.54 31.45 -50.16
CA THR A 20 32.32 30.96 -50.81
C THR A 20 31.11 31.92 -50.75
N SER A 21 30.15 31.74 -51.66
CA SER A 21 28.85 32.43 -51.73
C SER A 21 27.71 31.63 -51.08
N ALA A 22 26.71 32.34 -50.52
CA ALA A 22 25.57 31.78 -49.78
C ALA A 22 24.32 31.49 -50.66
N PRO A 23 23.48 30.47 -50.34
CA PRO A 23 22.21 30.23 -51.03
C PRO A 23 20.98 30.80 -50.30
N LYS A 24 19.96 31.16 -51.10
CA LYS A 24 18.64 31.69 -50.71
C LYS A 24 17.73 30.61 -50.12
N THR A 25 17.14 30.87 -48.96
CA THR A 25 16.11 30.04 -48.29
C THR A 25 14.73 30.20 -48.94
N ALA A 26 14.12 29.08 -49.32
CA ALA A 26 12.71 28.99 -49.67
C ALA A 26 11.84 28.95 -48.40
N SER A 27 10.80 29.78 -48.34
CA SER A 27 9.82 29.83 -47.26
C SER A 27 8.85 28.65 -47.37
N ILE A 28 8.88 27.75 -46.39
CA ILE A 28 7.86 26.71 -46.21
C ILE A 28 6.69 27.36 -45.45
N GLU A 29 5.53 27.45 -46.08
CA GLU A 29 4.28 27.80 -45.39
C GLU A 29 3.95 26.71 -44.36
N ALA A 30 3.99 27.07 -43.08
CA ALA A 30 3.65 26.18 -41.99
C ALA A 30 2.14 25.95 -41.93
N VAL A 31 1.69 24.75 -42.29
CA VAL A 31 0.34 24.27 -41.94
C VAL A 31 0.24 24.22 -40.41
N PRO A 32 -0.79 24.81 -39.78
CA PRO A 32 -0.91 24.74 -38.33
C PRO A 32 -1.15 23.29 -37.90
N LEU A 33 -0.18 22.72 -37.20
CA LEU A 33 -0.33 21.43 -36.52
C LEU A 33 -1.46 21.57 -35.48
N GLN A 34 -2.65 21.09 -35.81
CA GLN A 34 -3.70 20.91 -34.83
C GLN A 34 -3.22 19.87 -33.81
N SER A 35 -2.92 20.34 -32.61
CA SER A 35 -2.54 19.49 -31.49
C SER A 35 -3.71 18.56 -31.14
N PHE A 36 -3.55 17.26 -31.38
CA PHE A 36 -4.45 16.21 -30.87
C PHE A 36 -4.30 15.97 -29.36
N ARG A 37 -3.42 16.72 -28.67
CA ARG A 37 -3.29 16.63 -27.21
C ARG A 37 -4.48 17.32 -26.58
N ARG A 38 -5.29 16.56 -25.82
CA ARG A 38 -6.26 17.14 -24.90
C ARG A 38 -5.52 18.09 -23.96
N PRO A 39 -5.96 19.35 -23.78
CA PRO A 39 -5.37 20.22 -22.79
C PRO A 39 -5.52 19.56 -21.42
N THR A 40 -4.39 19.39 -20.72
CA THR A 40 -4.40 18.99 -19.32
C THR A 40 -5.20 20.04 -18.57
N GLN A 41 -6.34 19.66 -18.00
CA GLN A 41 -7.03 20.53 -17.05
C GLN A 41 -6.14 20.65 -15.82
N VAL A 42 -5.33 21.70 -15.76
CA VAL A 42 -4.77 22.18 -14.51
C VAL A 42 -5.95 22.77 -13.74
N ALA A 43 -6.63 21.91 -12.97
CA ALA A 43 -7.54 22.40 -11.95
C ALA A 43 -6.68 23.11 -10.91
N ALA A 44 -6.50 24.43 -11.10
CA ALA A 44 -6.03 25.28 -10.04
C ALA A 44 -7.04 25.18 -8.90
N ALA A 45 -6.59 24.74 -7.72
CA ALA A 45 -7.37 24.84 -6.50
C ALA A 45 -7.79 26.30 -6.34
N LYS A 46 -9.09 26.58 -6.48
CA LYS A 46 -9.65 27.89 -6.21
C LYS A 46 -10.10 27.93 -4.76
N PRO A 47 -9.50 28.76 -3.89
CA PRO A 47 -10.13 29.10 -2.63
C PRO A 47 -11.02 30.32 -2.87
N VAL A 48 -12.34 30.14 -2.85
CA VAL A 48 -13.28 31.26 -2.69
C VAL A 48 -14.15 30.93 -1.48
N GLY A 49 -13.81 31.54 -0.34
CA GLY A 49 -14.59 31.45 0.91
C GLY A 49 -13.79 31.49 2.22
N MET A 50 -12.47 31.27 2.18
CA MET A 50 -11.67 30.88 3.38
C MET A 50 -10.99 32.00 4.18
N ASP A 51 -11.08 33.28 3.82
CA ASP A 51 -10.10 34.27 4.33
C ASP A 51 -10.26 34.62 5.83
N LYS A 52 -11.48 34.54 6.41
CA LYS A 52 -11.70 34.81 7.85
C LYS A 52 -11.41 33.60 8.74
N GLU A 53 -11.87 32.41 8.35
CA GLU A 53 -11.60 31.18 9.10
C GLU A 53 -10.13 30.79 9.04
N ARG A 54 -9.47 30.99 7.90
CA ARG A 54 -8.04 30.76 7.75
C ARG A 54 -7.23 31.70 8.64
N LYS A 55 -7.53 32.99 8.67
CA LYS A 55 -6.88 33.95 9.60
C LYS A 55 -7.12 33.61 11.08
N ARG A 56 -8.30 33.07 11.43
CA ARG A 56 -8.59 32.58 12.78
C ARG A 56 -7.77 31.34 13.12
N LYS A 57 -7.69 30.36 12.20
CA LYS A 57 -6.86 29.16 12.34
C LYS A 57 -5.38 29.49 12.44
N GLU A 58 -4.88 30.42 11.63
CA GLU A 58 -3.50 30.91 11.67
C GLU A 58 -3.18 31.53 13.05
N ARG A 59 -4.06 32.40 13.58
CA ARG A 59 -3.90 32.94 14.94
C ARG A 59 -3.90 31.87 16.02
N ILE A 60 -4.81 30.89 15.94
CA ILE A 60 -4.85 29.77 16.91
C ILE A 60 -3.56 28.94 16.82
N SER A 61 -3.03 28.72 15.61
CA SER A 61 -1.77 28.01 15.41
C SER A 61 -0.57 28.76 15.99
N GLU A 62 -0.51 30.09 15.83
CA GLU A 62 0.53 30.93 16.46
C GLU A 62 0.45 30.86 17.99
N ILE A 63 -0.76 30.99 18.54
CA ILE A 63 -1.02 30.89 19.99
C ILE A 63 -0.57 29.52 20.52
N LYS A 64 -0.86 28.42 19.79
CA LYS A 64 -0.38 27.08 20.14
C LYS A 64 1.13 26.97 20.22
N ILE A 65 1.85 27.50 19.23
CA ILE A 65 3.31 27.42 19.18
C ILE A 65 3.92 28.12 20.40
N GLU A 66 3.36 29.25 20.81
CA GLU A 66 3.79 29.98 21.99
C GLU A 66 3.46 29.26 23.29
N LEU A 67 2.22 28.77 23.44
CA LEU A 67 1.79 27.99 24.60
C LEU A 67 2.62 26.73 24.79
N HIS A 68 2.89 25.99 23.71
CA HIS A 68 3.73 24.80 23.77
C HIS A 68 5.17 25.12 24.22
N ARG A 69 5.74 26.26 23.77
CA ARG A 69 7.06 26.69 24.22
C ARG A 69 7.08 26.98 25.72
N ALA A 70 6.12 27.78 26.20
CA ALA A 70 5.99 28.11 27.61
C ALA A 70 5.74 26.86 28.46
N MET A 71 4.96 25.90 27.95
CA MET A 71 4.74 24.63 28.61
C MET A 71 6.00 23.78 28.74
N LEU A 72 6.84 23.70 27.70
CA LEU A 72 8.12 22.98 27.79
C LEU A 72 9.09 23.62 28.78
N ASP A 73 9.02 24.94 28.96
CA ASP A 73 9.86 25.68 29.92
C ASP A 73 9.36 25.53 31.37
N HIS A 74 8.06 25.28 31.58
CA HIS A 74 7.41 25.18 32.90
C HIS A 74 7.14 23.74 33.37
N LEU A 75 6.98 22.77 32.47
CA LEU A 75 6.74 21.37 32.83
C LEU A 75 8.06 20.66 33.14
N ASN A 76 8.15 20.11 34.35
CA ASN A 76 9.26 19.26 34.73
C ASN A 76 9.15 17.90 34.02
N LEU A 77 9.95 17.70 32.97
CA LEU A 77 9.99 16.48 32.14
C LEU A 77 10.08 15.18 32.97
N ALA A 78 10.72 15.21 34.13
CA ALA A 78 10.88 14.04 35.01
C ALA A 78 9.60 13.63 35.77
N ALA A 79 8.62 14.53 35.93
CA ALA A 79 7.35 14.25 36.61
C ALA A 79 6.26 13.74 35.65
N LEU A 80 6.45 13.91 34.34
CA LEU A 80 5.47 13.52 33.31
C LEU A 80 5.23 12.01 33.26
N ASP A 81 6.23 11.18 33.59
CA ASP A 81 6.13 9.72 33.47
C ASP A 81 5.36 9.05 34.60
N THR A 82 5.19 9.71 35.75
CA THR A 82 4.50 9.18 36.93
C THR A 82 3.15 9.84 37.22
N ALA A 83 2.86 10.98 36.57
CA ALA A 83 1.60 11.69 36.74
C ALA A 83 0.41 10.96 36.10
N THR A 84 -0.76 11.03 36.74
CA THR A 84 -2.01 10.50 36.17
C THR A 84 -2.51 11.41 35.04
N GLU A 85 -3.28 10.86 34.10
CA GLU A 85 -3.87 11.64 32.99
C GLU A 85 -4.71 12.82 33.48
N SER A 86 -5.41 12.66 34.60
CA SER A 86 -6.24 13.71 35.20
C SER A 86 -5.38 14.86 35.74
N ASP A 87 -4.30 14.55 36.46
CA ASP A 87 -3.42 15.55 37.05
C ASP A 87 -2.69 16.33 35.97
N LEU A 88 -2.20 15.62 34.94
CA LEU A 88 -1.52 16.24 33.81
C LEU A 88 -2.43 17.21 33.06
N ARG A 89 -3.67 16.80 32.76
CA ARG A 89 -4.64 17.68 32.10
C ARG A 89 -4.98 18.91 32.93
N ALA A 90 -5.10 18.76 34.25
CA ALA A 90 -5.37 19.88 35.16
C ALA A 90 -4.21 20.89 35.16
N GLU A 91 -2.97 20.41 35.24
CA GLU A 91 -1.76 21.24 35.21
C GLU A 91 -1.61 21.97 33.87
N ILE A 92 -1.78 21.25 32.74
CA ILE A 92 -1.78 21.83 31.40
C ILE A 92 -2.86 22.92 31.27
N SER A 93 -4.07 22.67 31.78
CA SER A 93 -5.17 23.64 31.71
C SER A 93 -4.93 24.88 32.58
N SER A 94 -4.24 24.72 33.72
CA SER A 94 -3.84 25.82 34.60
C SER A 94 -2.81 26.72 33.91
N ILE A 95 -1.71 26.14 33.43
CA ILE A 95 -0.64 26.85 32.73
C ILE A 95 -1.19 27.54 31.48
N ALA A 96 -2.03 26.83 30.70
CA ALA A 96 -2.64 27.41 29.51
C ALA A 96 -3.59 28.58 29.87
N GLY A 97 -4.32 28.46 30.98
CA GLY A 97 -5.19 29.53 31.49
C GLY A 97 -4.41 30.80 31.84
N GLU A 98 -3.33 30.67 32.60
CA GLU A 98 -2.48 31.80 33.03
C GLU A 98 -1.90 32.56 31.82
N ILE A 99 -1.37 31.83 30.83
CA ILE A 99 -0.78 32.43 29.62
C ILE A 99 -1.84 33.13 28.76
N LEU A 100 -3.03 32.51 28.62
CA LEU A 100 -4.13 33.11 27.87
C LEU A 100 -4.63 34.41 28.54
N GLU A 101 -4.69 34.43 29.88
CA GLU A 101 -5.03 35.62 30.66
C GLU A 101 -3.98 36.72 30.54
N GLU A 102 -2.69 36.40 30.66
CA GLU A 102 -1.59 37.36 30.51
C GLU A 102 -1.60 38.05 29.14
N LYS A 103 -1.94 37.30 28.09
CA LYS A 103 -2.01 37.81 26.70
C LYS A 103 -3.36 38.41 26.33
N GLY A 104 -4.35 38.39 27.22
CA GLY A 104 -5.69 38.91 26.97
C GLY A 104 -6.45 38.15 25.86
N ILE A 105 -6.18 36.86 25.68
CA ILE A 105 -6.80 36.03 24.66
C ILE A 105 -8.02 35.33 25.26
N VAL A 106 -9.20 35.64 24.72
CA VAL A 106 -10.46 34.99 25.13
C VAL A 106 -10.83 33.91 24.11
N LEU A 107 -10.79 32.66 24.55
CA LEU A 107 -11.28 31.51 23.79
C LEU A 107 -12.67 31.11 24.30
N ASN A 108 -13.50 30.58 23.43
CA ASN A 108 -14.74 29.95 23.85
C ASN A 108 -14.43 28.61 24.57
N ARG A 109 -15.44 28.00 25.19
CA ARG A 109 -15.26 26.74 25.94
C ARG A 109 -14.76 25.58 25.07
N GLU A 110 -15.23 25.51 23.83
CA GLU A 110 -14.84 24.45 22.88
C GLU A 110 -13.37 24.59 22.46
N ASP A 111 -12.97 25.77 22.00
CA ASP A 111 -11.60 26.11 21.60
C ASP A 111 -10.61 25.88 22.76
N ARG A 112 -10.97 26.24 24.00
CA ARG A 112 -10.13 25.99 25.19
C ARG A 112 -9.97 24.50 25.48
N THR A 113 -11.05 23.73 25.34
CA THR A 113 -11.03 22.27 25.54
C THR A 113 -10.18 21.60 24.47
N GLN A 114 -10.34 22.00 23.20
CA GLN A 114 -9.54 21.51 22.09
C GLN A 114 -8.06 21.84 22.26
N LEU A 115 -7.72 23.08 22.59
CA LEU A 115 -6.35 23.52 22.85
C LEU A 115 -5.70 22.69 23.97
N THR A 116 -6.41 22.47 25.08
CA THR A 116 -5.93 21.67 26.21
C THR A 116 -5.66 20.22 25.78
N GLN A 117 -6.56 19.64 24.97
CA GLN A 117 -6.41 18.27 24.46
C GLN A 117 -5.21 18.15 23.51
N GLU A 118 -5.00 19.14 22.63
CA GLU A 118 -3.87 19.14 21.70
C GLU A 118 -2.53 19.33 22.43
N LEU A 119 -2.48 20.20 23.45
CA LEU A 119 -1.29 20.36 24.29
C LEU A 119 -0.99 19.08 25.09
N TYR A 120 -2.03 18.40 25.58
CA TYR A 120 -1.87 17.08 26.20
C TYR A 120 -1.31 16.05 25.23
N ASP A 121 -1.84 15.99 23.99
CA ASP A 121 -1.36 15.09 22.95
C ASP A 121 0.08 15.44 22.51
N GLU A 122 0.53 16.69 22.64
CA GLU A 122 1.91 17.10 22.38
C GLU A 122 2.89 16.67 23.48
N VAL A 123 2.46 16.71 24.74
CA VAL A 123 3.27 16.26 25.89
C VAL A 123 3.31 14.74 25.99
N LYS A 124 2.14 14.09 26.02
CA LYS A 124 2.01 12.63 26.23
C LYS A 124 1.84 11.82 24.95
N GLY A 125 1.13 12.31 23.95
CA GLY A 125 0.83 11.60 22.71
C GLY A 125 1.88 11.77 21.61
N LEU A 126 1.43 11.64 20.35
CA LEU A 126 2.26 11.80 19.14
C LEU A 126 2.17 13.21 18.52
N GLY A 127 1.81 14.21 19.35
CA GLY A 127 1.69 15.60 18.93
C GLY A 127 0.68 15.79 17.79
N PRO A 128 1.04 16.55 16.74
CA PRO A 128 0.11 16.85 15.64
C PRO A 128 -0.47 15.61 14.94
N LEU A 129 0.24 14.47 14.98
CA LEU A 129 -0.23 13.23 14.35
C LEU A 129 -1.42 12.62 15.06
N GLU A 130 -1.60 12.87 16.36
CA GLU A 130 -2.65 12.26 17.17
C GLU A 130 -4.05 12.60 16.63
N THR A 131 -4.26 13.84 16.18
CA THR A 131 -5.51 14.29 15.56
C THR A 131 -5.84 13.50 14.29
N LEU A 132 -4.82 13.20 13.47
CA LEU A 132 -4.99 12.43 12.22
C LEU A 132 -5.15 10.93 12.49
N LEU A 133 -4.47 10.42 13.52
CA LEU A 133 -4.57 9.02 13.95
C LEU A 133 -5.95 8.71 14.56
N LYS A 134 -6.55 9.65 15.28
CA LYS A 134 -7.91 9.52 15.84
C LYS A 134 -9.02 9.64 14.80
N ASP A 135 -8.76 10.23 13.63
CA ASP A 135 -9.76 10.43 12.57
C ASP A 135 -9.96 9.18 11.70
N ASP A 136 -11.01 8.41 11.97
CA ASP A 136 -11.32 7.14 11.27
C ASP A 136 -11.51 7.27 9.75
N THR A 137 -11.70 8.49 9.21
CA THR A 137 -11.84 8.68 7.77
C THR A 137 -10.49 8.82 7.04
N VAL A 138 -9.38 8.97 7.78
CA VAL A 138 -8.00 8.94 7.26
C VAL A 138 -7.49 7.49 7.19
N ASN A 139 -6.91 7.10 6.06
CA ASN A 139 -6.29 5.77 5.88
C ASN A 139 -4.75 5.81 5.88
N ASP A 140 -4.14 6.80 5.24
CA ASP A 140 -2.69 6.98 5.19
C ASP A 140 -2.34 8.43 5.58
N ILE A 141 -1.22 8.63 6.28
CA ILE A 141 -0.64 9.93 6.64
C ILE A 141 0.78 9.97 6.08
N LEU A 142 1.08 10.96 5.23
CA LEU A 142 2.38 11.13 4.58
C LEU A 142 2.95 12.50 4.93
N VAL A 143 4.05 12.53 5.66
CA VAL A 143 4.73 13.75 6.10
C VAL A 143 5.96 13.96 5.22
N ASN A 144 5.98 15.07 4.50
CA ASN A 144 7.11 15.52 3.68
C ASN A 144 7.74 16.75 4.35
N GLY A 145 8.44 16.53 5.46
CA GLY A 145 8.92 17.59 6.33
C GLY A 145 7.82 18.23 7.21
N PRO A 146 8.16 19.23 8.03
CA PRO A 146 7.32 19.68 9.13
C PRO A 146 6.04 20.39 8.70
N HIS A 147 6.00 20.96 7.49
CA HIS A 147 4.90 21.82 7.04
C HIS A 147 4.05 21.24 5.91
N GLN A 148 4.38 20.06 5.40
CA GLN A 148 3.63 19.41 4.32
C GLN A 148 3.20 18.01 4.75
N ILE A 149 1.96 17.91 5.22
CA ILE A 149 1.35 16.64 5.62
C ILE A 149 0.19 16.34 4.67
N PHE A 150 0.28 15.22 3.95
CA PHE A 150 -0.80 14.70 3.13
C PHE A 150 -1.54 13.59 3.87
N ILE A 151 -2.84 13.51 3.63
CA ILE A 151 -3.68 12.43 4.16
C ILE A 151 -4.45 11.78 3.01
N GLU A 152 -4.65 10.48 3.10
CA GLU A 152 -5.53 9.75 2.20
C GLU A 152 -6.92 9.60 2.83
N ARG A 153 -7.94 10.07 2.11
CA ARG A 153 -9.35 9.79 2.41
C ARG A 153 -10.03 9.20 1.19
N ALA A 154 -10.70 8.07 1.36
CA ALA A 154 -11.49 7.41 0.32
C ALA A 154 -10.75 7.26 -1.04
N GLY A 155 -9.46 6.91 -1.03
CA GLY A 155 -8.64 6.78 -2.24
C GLY A 155 -7.88 8.04 -2.64
N LYS A 156 -8.25 9.23 -2.16
CA LYS A 156 -7.72 10.50 -2.66
C LYS A 156 -6.76 11.11 -1.65
N LEU A 157 -5.60 11.55 -2.16
CA LEU A 157 -4.64 12.32 -1.37
C LEU A 157 -5.04 13.80 -1.34
N GLU A 158 -5.05 14.36 -0.15
CA GLU A 158 -5.30 15.78 0.10
C GLU A 158 -4.25 16.36 1.06
N LEU A 159 -3.97 17.66 0.96
CA LEU A 159 -3.09 18.37 1.88
C LEU A 159 -3.87 18.67 3.17
N SER A 160 -3.30 18.29 4.31
CA SER A 160 -3.87 18.54 5.63
C SER A 160 -3.57 19.96 6.13
N ASP A 161 -4.45 20.49 6.98
CA ASP A 161 -4.22 21.73 7.74
C ASP A 161 -3.25 21.50 8.92
N VAL A 162 -2.94 20.25 9.26
CA VAL A 162 -2.06 19.89 10.37
C VAL A 162 -0.61 20.06 9.95
N THR A 163 0.19 20.71 10.80
CA THR A 163 1.63 20.92 10.60
C THR A 163 2.40 20.73 11.90
N PHE A 164 3.65 20.31 11.81
CA PHE A 164 4.61 20.43 12.89
C PHE A 164 5.15 21.86 12.97
N LYS A 165 5.72 22.18 14.13
CA LYS A 165 6.34 23.48 14.41
C LYS A 165 7.58 23.71 13.54
N ASP A 166 8.48 22.74 13.53
CA ASP A 166 9.75 22.75 12.82
C ASP A 166 10.29 21.32 12.70
N GLU A 167 11.40 21.17 11.99
CA GLU A 167 12.07 19.87 11.78
C GLU A 167 12.48 19.22 13.12
N LYS A 168 12.91 20.01 14.10
CA LYS A 168 13.29 19.49 15.42
C LYS A 168 12.10 18.90 16.16
N HIS A 169 10.91 19.48 15.99
CA HIS A 169 9.68 18.93 16.54
C HIS A 169 9.35 17.59 15.86
N LEU A 170 9.40 17.51 14.53
CA LEU A 170 9.16 16.27 13.81
C LEU A 170 10.12 15.15 14.27
N LEU A 171 11.42 15.44 14.34
CA LEU A 171 12.43 14.48 14.81
C LEU A 171 12.17 13.98 16.23
N ARG A 172 11.77 14.86 17.17
CA ARG A 172 11.40 14.44 18.54
C ARG A 172 10.24 13.45 18.56
N ILE A 173 9.23 13.65 17.71
CA ILE A 173 8.08 12.74 17.60
C ILE A 173 8.51 11.41 16.99
N ILE A 174 9.36 11.43 15.95
CA ILE A 174 9.96 10.22 15.37
C ILE A 174 10.73 9.45 16.44
N ASP A 175 11.62 10.10 17.19
CA ASP A 175 12.42 9.48 18.26
C ASP A 175 11.54 8.86 19.35
N LYS A 176 10.45 9.54 19.72
CA LYS A 176 9.48 9.05 20.72
C LYS A 176 8.80 7.75 20.24
N ILE A 177 8.34 7.72 19.00
CA ILE A 177 7.72 6.53 18.39
C ILE A 177 8.72 5.37 18.35
N VAL A 178 9.92 5.65 17.85
CA VAL A 178 10.96 4.66 17.60
C VAL A 178 11.49 4.06 18.91
N SER A 179 11.66 4.90 19.94
CA SER A 179 12.09 4.49 21.28
C SER A 179 11.06 3.59 21.97
N ALA A 180 9.76 3.86 21.80
CA ALA A 180 8.70 3.03 22.38
C ALA A 180 8.69 1.60 21.80
N VAL A 181 9.19 1.41 20.58
CA VAL A 181 9.28 0.11 19.88
C VAL A 181 10.67 -0.53 20.05
N GLY A 182 11.56 0.10 20.85
CA GLY A 182 12.91 -0.40 21.10
C GLY A 182 13.83 -0.34 19.88
N ARG A 183 13.56 0.58 18.95
CA ARG A 183 14.39 0.86 17.77
C ARG A 183 15.13 2.20 17.97
N ARG A 184 16.03 2.54 17.04
CA ARG A 184 16.71 3.84 17.00
C ARG A 184 16.76 4.34 15.55
N VAL A 185 16.71 5.66 15.39
CA VAL A 185 16.94 6.34 14.12
C VAL A 185 17.93 7.48 14.37
N ASP A 186 18.99 7.56 13.58
CA ASP A 186 20.01 8.59 13.68
C ASP A 186 20.77 8.71 12.35
N GLU A 187 21.79 9.57 12.27
CA GLU A 187 22.56 9.77 11.05
C GLU A 187 23.28 8.49 10.55
N SER A 188 23.55 7.53 11.45
CA SER A 188 24.17 6.25 11.09
C SER A 188 23.16 5.22 10.59
N ASN A 189 21.92 5.29 11.09
CA ASN A 189 20.79 4.46 10.67
C ASN A 189 19.59 5.38 10.34
N PRO A 190 19.58 6.00 9.14
CA PRO A 190 18.68 7.11 8.84
C PRO A 190 17.27 6.68 8.43
N TYR A 191 16.91 5.42 8.63
CA TYR A 191 15.58 4.90 8.31
C TYR A 191 15.12 3.90 9.37
N VAL A 192 13.81 3.79 9.53
CA VAL A 192 13.21 2.88 10.50
C VAL A 192 11.81 2.47 10.06
N ASP A 193 11.54 1.17 10.18
CA ASP A 193 10.20 0.61 10.16
C ASP A 193 9.78 0.29 11.58
N ALA A 194 8.53 0.56 11.96
CA ALA A 194 8.00 0.28 13.28
C ALA A 194 6.49 0.06 13.25
N ARG A 195 5.94 -0.34 14.40
CA ARG A 195 4.50 -0.48 14.61
C ARG A 195 4.07 0.39 15.78
N LEU A 196 3.06 1.22 15.55
CA LEU A 196 2.45 2.04 16.59
C LEU A 196 1.60 1.17 17.53
N ALA A 197 1.29 1.70 18.72
CA ALA A 197 0.51 0.98 19.74
C ALA A 197 -0.91 0.60 19.27
N ASP A 198 -1.50 1.36 18.35
CA ASP A 198 -2.80 1.09 17.72
C ASP A 198 -2.73 0.01 16.61
N GLY A 199 -1.54 -0.50 16.31
CA GLY A 199 -1.27 -1.48 15.27
C GLY A 199 -0.92 -0.90 13.91
N SER A 200 -0.95 0.43 13.75
CA SER A 200 -0.63 1.13 12.50
C SER A 200 0.85 0.95 12.12
N ARG A 201 1.13 0.86 10.81
CA ARG A 201 2.49 0.76 10.29
C ARG A 201 3.12 2.14 10.24
N PHE A 202 4.35 2.27 10.73
CA PHE A 202 5.12 3.50 10.72
C PHE A 202 6.44 3.28 9.99
N ASN A 203 6.74 4.13 9.03
CA ASN A 203 8.06 4.20 8.39
C ASN A 203 8.55 5.65 8.47
N ALA A 204 9.84 5.84 8.75
CA ALA A 204 10.47 7.14 8.69
C ALA A 204 11.85 7.09 8.04
N MET A 205 12.23 8.19 7.40
CA MET A 205 13.58 8.51 6.95
C MET A 205 13.98 9.89 7.45
N VAL A 206 15.22 10.02 7.95
CA VAL A 206 15.75 11.26 8.53
C VAL A 206 16.97 11.78 7.73
N PRO A 207 17.36 13.05 7.87
CA PRO A 207 18.60 13.57 7.29
C PRO A 207 19.83 12.74 7.73
N PRO A 208 20.86 12.59 6.87
CA PRO A 208 21.06 13.28 5.58
C PRO A 208 20.39 12.60 4.37
N VAL A 209 19.73 11.45 4.54
CA VAL A 209 19.08 10.73 3.41
C VAL A 209 17.82 11.45 2.96
N ALA A 210 17.06 11.99 3.90
CA ALA A 210 15.91 12.85 3.64
C ALA A 210 16.36 14.30 3.41
N VAL A 211 16.70 14.63 2.16
CA VAL A 211 17.38 15.89 1.79
C VAL A 211 16.58 17.14 2.14
N ASP A 212 15.26 17.10 1.91
CA ASP A 212 14.36 18.24 2.11
C ASP A 212 13.69 18.26 3.50
N GLY A 213 14.14 17.40 4.42
CA GLY A 213 13.57 17.20 5.75
C GLY A 213 13.01 15.79 5.95
N SER A 214 12.79 15.40 7.20
CA SER A 214 12.32 14.07 7.58
C SER A 214 11.03 13.66 6.86
N LEU A 215 11.03 12.42 6.37
CA LEU A 215 9.89 11.79 5.71
C LEU A 215 9.26 10.78 6.66
N VAL A 216 7.93 10.81 6.78
CA VAL A 216 7.18 9.81 7.56
C VAL A 216 6.01 9.30 6.75
N SER A 217 5.82 7.98 6.75
CA SER A 217 4.63 7.32 6.19
C SER A 217 3.96 6.48 7.26
N ILE A 218 2.70 6.78 7.54
CA ILE A 218 1.87 6.00 8.46
C ILE A 218 0.69 5.42 7.69
N ARG A 219 0.57 4.10 7.70
CA ARG A 219 -0.62 3.41 7.23
C ARG A 219 -1.45 2.97 8.43
N LYS A 220 -2.62 3.56 8.58
CA LYS A 220 -3.50 3.30 9.72
C LYS A 220 -4.03 1.88 9.68
N PHE A 221 -4.06 1.25 10.85
CA PHE A 221 -4.71 -0.05 11.00
C PHE A 221 -6.23 0.14 10.96
N LYS A 222 -6.89 -0.44 9.95
CA LYS A 222 -8.35 -0.39 9.85
C LYS A 222 -8.98 -1.30 10.90
N LYS A 223 -9.85 -0.71 11.74
CA LYS A 223 -10.67 -1.46 12.70
C LYS A 223 -11.86 -2.16 12.02
N ASP A 224 -12.36 -1.59 10.92
CA ASP A 224 -13.54 -2.12 10.23
C ASP A 224 -13.22 -3.32 9.34
N LYS A 225 -13.95 -4.40 9.61
CA LYS A 225 -13.93 -5.67 8.88
C LYS A 225 -14.96 -5.58 7.75
N LEU A 226 -14.52 -5.25 6.54
CA LEU A 226 -15.41 -5.36 5.37
C LEU A 226 -15.71 -6.83 5.10
N GLY A 227 -16.99 -7.20 5.18
CA GLY A 227 -17.50 -8.51 4.82
C GLY A 227 -17.73 -8.64 3.32
N ILE A 228 -18.09 -9.85 2.88
CA ILE A 228 -18.44 -10.12 1.49
C ILE A 228 -19.64 -9.26 1.05
N ASP A 229 -20.69 -9.18 1.89
CA ASP A 229 -21.89 -8.41 1.58
C ASP A 229 -21.59 -6.91 1.42
N ASP A 230 -20.60 -6.38 2.14
CA ASP A 230 -20.15 -5.00 1.96
C ASP A 230 -19.49 -4.82 0.59
N LEU A 231 -18.62 -5.75 0.20
CA LEU A 231 -17.93 -5.68 -1.09
C LEU A 231 -18.90 -5.82 -2.26
N VAL A 232 -19.91 -6.68 -2.16
CA VAL A 232 -20.99 -6.79 -3.16
C VAL A 232 -21.79 -5.48 -3.21
N ARG A 233 -22.21 -4.94 -2.05
CA ARG A 233 -22.92 -3.65 -1.97
C ARG A 233 -22.13 -2.47 -2.54
N PHE A 234 -20.81 -2.47 -2.38
CA PHE A 234 -19.92 -1.45 -2.96
C PHE A 234 -19.65 -1.67 -4.46
N GLY A 235 -20.16 -2.75 -5.05
CA GLY A 235 -19.96 -3.07 -6.47
C GLY A 235 -18.53 -3.54 -6.78
N ALA A 236 -17.83 -4.14 -5.80
CA ALA A 236 -16.51 -4.71 -6.03
C ALA A 236 -16.57 -5.99 -6.89
N PHE A 237 -17.65 -6.78 -6.75
CA PHE A 237 -18.00 -7.95 -7.57
C PHE A 237 -19.51 -8.22 -7.42
N SER A 238 -20.09 -9.07 -8.28
CA SER A 238 -21.52 -9.40 -8.25
C SER A 238 -21.87 -10.54 -7.28
N GLU A 239 -23.16 -10.76 -7.02
CA GLU A 239 -23.63 -11.87 -6.17
C GLU A 239 -23.29 -13.24 -6.78
N GLU A 240 -23.37 -13.37 -8.10
CA GLU A 240 -23.01 -14.60 -8.82
C GLU A 240 -21.53 -14.93 -8.65
N MET A 241 -20.67 -13.91 -8.74
CA MET A 241 -19.25 -14.05 -8.45
C MET A 241 -19.02 -14.44 -6.98
N ALA A 242 -19.77 -13.84 -6.04
CA ALA A 242 -19.69 -14.16 -4.62
C ALA A 242 -20.07 -15.63 -4.34
N ALA A 243 -21.16 -16.12 -4.94
CA ALA A 243 -21.61 -17.51 -4.81
C ALA A 243 -20.56 -18.50 -5.37
N TYR A 244 -19.97 -18.18 -6.52
CA TYR A 244 -18.88 -18.97 -7.09
C TYR A 244 -17.65 -19.00 -6.15
N LEU A 245 -17.25 -17.86 -5.62
CA LEU A 245 -16.11 -17.74 -4.70
C LEU A 245 -16.37 -18.46 -3.36
N GLN A 246 -17.60 -18.44 -2.88
CA GLN A 246 -18.01 -19.21 -1.70
C GLN A 246 -17.80 -20.71 -1.93
N ALA A 247 -18.28 -21.24 -3.05
CA ALA A 247 -18.07 -22.65 -3.40
C ALA A 247 -16.57 -22.97 -3.54
N ALA A 248 -15.79 -22.09 -4.18
CA ALA A 248 -14.35 -22.27 -4.32
C ALA A 248 -13.63 -22.36 -2.96
N VAL A 249 -13.87 -21.40 -2.05
CA VAL A 249 -13.20 -21.38 -0.74
C VAL A 249 -13.67 -22.52 0.15
N ALA A 250 -14.99 -22.78 0.20
CA ALA A 250 -15.55 -23.81 1.07
C ALA A 250 -15.15 -25.22 0.63
N THR A 251 -14.98 -25.45 -0.67
CA THR A 251 -14.47 -26.73 -1.19
C THR A 251 -12.95 -26.83 -1.18
N ARG A 252 -12.26 -25.94 -0.47
CA ARG A 252 -10.80 -25.93 -0.29
C ARG A 252 -10.01 -25.80 -1.60
N LEU A 253 -10.46 -24.96 -2.53
CA LEU A 253 -9.59 -24.53 -3.64
C LEU A 253 -8.52 -23.55 -3.14
N ASN A 254 -7.29 -23.72 -3.63
CA ASN A 254 -6.19 -22.80 -3.36
C ASN A 254 -6.37 -21.52 -4.20
N VAL A 255 -6.43 -20.36 -3.54
CA VAL A 255 -6.77 -19.08 -4.18
C VAL A 255 -5.64 -18.06 -4.06
N ILE A 256 -5.24 -17.48 -5.18
CA ILE A 256 -4.30 -16.36 -5.26
C ILE A 256 -5.07 -15.09 -5.56
N VAL A 257 -5.00 -14.10 -4.66
CA VAL A 257 -5.56 -12.77 -4.91
C VAL A 257 -4.47 -11.87 -5.51
N SER A 258 -4.60 -11.55 -6.79
CA SER A 258 -3.63 -10.77 -7.56
C SER A 258 -4.08 -9.32 -7.75
N GLY A 259 -3.13 -8.38 -7.83
CA GLY A 259 -3.44 -6.97 -8.05
C GLY A 259 -2.33 -5.96 -7.75
N GLY A 260 -2.47 -4.75 -8.28
CA GLY A 260 -1.58 -3.62 -8.01
C GLY A 260 -1.61 -3.13 -6.56
N THR A 261 -0.76 -2.16 -6.24
CA THR A 261 -0.78 -1.47 -4.93
C THR A 261 -2.11 -0.74 -4.75
N GLY A 262 -2.72 -0.86 -3.57
CA GLY A 262 -3.99 -0.20 -3.26
C GLY A 262 -5.22 -0.72 -4.00
N SER A 263 -5.11 -1.89 -4.68
CA SER A 263 -6.25 -2.51 -5.38
C SER A 263 -7.25 -3.21 -4.46
N GLY A 264 -6.90 -3.39 -3.18
CA GLY A 264 -7.75 -4.06 -2.20
C GLY A 264 -7.47 -5.56 -2.01
N LYS A 265 -6.32 -6.09 -2.45
CA LYS A 265 -5.99 -7.53 -2.33
C LYS A 265 -6.21 -8.10 -0.93
N THR A 266 -5.60 -7.49 0.10
CA THR A 266 -5.73 -7.95 1.49
C THR A 266 -7.18 -7.88 1.96
N THR A 267 -7.92 -6.84 1.54
CA THR A 267 -9.36 -6.72 1.84
C THR A 267 -10.17 -7.84 1.19
N THR A 268 -9.92 -8.13 -0.09
CA THR A 268 -10.56 -9.25 -0.81
C THR A 268 -10.21 -10.58 -0.18
N LEU A 269 -8.94 -10.82 0.17
CA LEU A 269 -8.51 -12.05 0.85
C LEU A 269 -9.21 -12.18 2.20
N ASN A 270 -9.27 -11.11 2.99
CA ASN A 270 -9.92 -11.10 4.29
C ASN A 270 -11.43 -11.40 4.16
N ALA A 271 -12.09 -10.82 3.17
CA ALA A 271 -13.50 -11.10 2.90
C ALA A 271 -13.70 -12.56 2.45
N LEU A 272 -12.90 -13.08 1.53
CA LEU A 272 -12.94 -14.49 1.09
C LEU A 272 -12.71 -15.46 2.25
N SER A 273 -11.84 -15.09 3.19
CA SER A 273 -11.59 -15.92 4.37
C SER A 273 -12.84 -16.17 5.21
N SER A 274 -13.88 -15.32 5.13
CA SER A 274 -15.15 -15.54 5.84
C SER A 274 -15.92 -16.79 5.39
N PHE A 275 -15.61 -17.34 4.21
CA PHE A 275 -16.19 -18.59 3.72
C PHE A 275 -15.49 -19.85 4.25
N ILE A 276 -14.44 -19.70 5.05
CA ILE A 276 -13.77 -20.83 5.71
C ILE A 276 -14.58 -21.27 6.93
N ASP A 277 -14.77 -22.58 7.08
CA ASP A 277 -15.53 -23.16 8.19
C ASP A 277 -14.83 -22.94 9.54
N ASN A 278 -15.60 -22.74 10.61
CA ASN A 278 -15.08 -22.50 11.97
C ASN A 278 -14.36 -23.71 12.57
N ALA A 279 -14.57 -24.91 12.04
CA ALA A 279 -13.87 -26.13 12.45
C ALA A 279 -12.42 -26.20 11.91
N GLU A 280 -12.07 -25.38 10.92
CA GLU A 280 -10.75 -25.39 10.30
C GLU A 280 -9.74 -24.58 11.11
N ARG A 281 -8.55 -25.14 11.35
CA ARG A 281 -7.41 -24.43 11.94
C ARG A 281 -6.66 -23.65 10.86
N ILE A 282 -6.66 -22.33 10.98
CA ILE A 282 -6.02 -21.43 10.02
C ILE A 282 -4.77 -20.82 10.63
N LEU A 283 -3.66 -20.83 9.89
CA LEU A 283 -2.45 -20.09 10.26
C LEU A 283 -2.21 -18.95 9.27
N THR A 284 -2.09 -17.72 9.79
CA THR A 284 -1.73 -16.55 8.97
C THR A 284 -0.25 -16.21 9.13
N ILE A 285 0.40 -15.82 8.03
CA ILE A 285 1.80 -15.39 8.00
C ILE A 285 1.87 -14.07 7.25
N GLU A 286 2.33 -13.01 7.90
CA GLU A 286 2.36 -11.67 7.32
C GLU A 286 3.64 -10.94 7.72
N ASP A 287 4.13 -10.00 6.91
CA ASP A 287 5.22 -9.10 7.36
C ASP A 287 4.73 -8.17 8.48
N THR A 288 3.47 -7.80 8.42
CA THR A 288 2.77 -7.14 9.51
C THR A 288 1.31 -7.53 9.41
N ALA A 289 0.76 -7.97 10.52
CA ALA A 289 -0.53 -8.62 10.60
C ALA A 289 -1.66 -7.63 10.32
N GLU A 290 -2.16 -7.67 9.10
CA GLU A 290 -3.31 -6.92 8.59
C GLU A 290 -4.57 -7.79 8.56
N LEU A 291 -4.42 -9.11 8.39
CA LEU A 291 -5.54 -10.03 8.29
C LEU A 291 -6.29 -10.15 9.61
N GLN A 292 -7.62 -10.08 9.53
CA GLN A 292 -8.56 -10.15 10.64
C GLN A 292 -9.63 -11.18 10.32
N LEU A 293 -9.25 -12.46 10.38
CA LEU A 293 -10.13 -13.60 10.15
C LEU A 293 -11.21 -13.68 11.24
N GLN A 294 -12.40 -14.15 10.87
CA GLN A 294 -13.55 -14.29 11.81
C GLN A 294 -13.61 -15.64 12.50
N GLN A 295 -12.83 -16.61 12.01
CA GLN A 295 -12.87 -17.99 12.51
C GLN A 295 -12.34 -18.09 13.94
N VAL A 296 -12.85 -19.07 14.67
CA VAL A 296 -12.44 -19.34 16.06
C VAL A 296 -10.98 -19.80 16.12
N HIS A 297 -10.59 -20.71 15.21
CA HIS A 297 -9.29 -21.37 15.29
C HIS A 297 -8.22 -20.68 14.41
N VAL A 298 -7.80 -19.46 14.77
CA VAL A 298 -6.77 -18.69 14.02
C VAL A 298 -5.48 -18.54 14.82
N GLY A 299 -4.36 -18.99 14.25
CA GLY A 299 -3.01 -18.68 14.75
C GLY A 299 -2.31 -17.67 13.85
N ARG A 300 -1.85 -16.55 14.40
CA ARG A 300 -1.24 -15.46 13.63
C ARG A 300 0.27 -15.43 13.86
N MET A 301 1.03 -15.34 12.78
CA MET A 301 2.49 -15.21 12.80
C MET A 301 2.91 -13.99 11.99
N GLU A 302 3.89 -13.26 12.51
CA GLU A 302 4.52 -12.15 11.81
C GLU A 302 5.98 -12.50 11.50
N SER A 303 6.44 -12.15 10.30
CA SER A 303 7.88 -12.12 10.02
C SER A 303 8.51 -10.96 10.81
N ARG A 304 9.81 -11.05 11.06
CA ARG A 304 10.55 -10.05 11.81
C ARG A 304 11.89 -9.77 11.12
N PRO A 305 12.18 -8.53 10.72
CA PRO A 305 13.51 -8.18 10.20
C PRO A 305 14.58 -8.37 11.29
N PRO A 306 15.86 -8.49 10.92
CA PRO A 306 16.93 -8.52 11.91
C PRO A 306 16.93 -7.25 12.78
N ASN A 307 17.46 -7.37 13.99
CA ASN A 307 17.73 -6.22 14.84
C ASN A 307 18.90 -5.38 14.28
N ILE A 308 19.24 -4.28 14.94
CA ILE A 308 20.31 -3.36 14.53
C ILE A 308 21.68 -4.07 14.44
N GLU A 309 21.87 -5.16 15.19
CA GLU A 309 23.09 -6.00 15.14
C GLU A 309 23.07 -7.05 14.01
N GLY A 310 22.04 -7.04 13.15
CA GLY A 310 21.89 -8.02 12.07
C GLY A 310 21.43 -9.41 12.54
N LYS A 311 20.88 -9.54 13.75
CA LYS A 311 20.51 -10.82 14.36
C LYS A 311 19.01 -10.96 14.59
N GLY A 312 18.55 -12.21 14.72
CA GLY A 312 17.19 -12.52 15.13
C GLY A 312 16.13 -12.26 14.05
N GLU A 313 16.54 -12.22 12.79
CA GLU A 313 15.61 -12.27 11.67
C GLU A 313 14.74 -13.54 11.74
N VAL A 314 13.46 -13.40 11.42
CA VAL A 314 12.52 -14.49 11.20
C VAL A 314 11.82 -14.19 9.88
N SER A 315 12.18 -14.92 8.82
CA SER A 315 11.61 -14.68 7.50
C SER A 315 10.17 -15.24 7.39
N PRO A 316 9.36 -14.77 6.42
CA PRO A 316 8.08 -15.41 6.10
C PRO A 316 8.24 -16.91 5.80
N ARG A 317 9.37 -17.28 5.19
CA ARG A 317 9.73 -18.67 4.88
C ARG A 317 9.94 -19.50 6.16
N ASP A 318 10.57 -18.95 7.18
CA ASP A 318 10.74 -19.62 8.48
C ASP A 318 9.40 -19.86 9.17
N CYS A 319 8.54 -18.84 9.18
CA CYS A 319 7.17 -18.95 9.69
C CYS A 319 6.40 -20.05 8.97
N LEU A 320 6.53 -20.14 7.64
CA LEU A 320 5.84 -21.12 6.81
C LEU A 320 6.31 -22.55 7.06
N LYS A 321 7.63 -22.76 7.16
CA LYS A 321 8.20 -24.07 7.54
C LYS A 321 7.77 -24.51 8.93
N ASN A 322 7.63 -23.56 9.86
CA ASN A 322 7.13 -23.87 11.20
C ASN A 322 5.63 -24.17 11.20
N ALA A 323 4.84 -23.43 10.41
CA ALA A 323 3.40 -23.62 10.27
C ALA A 323 3.04 -25.06 9.89
N LEU A 324 3.80 -25.70 9.00
CA LEU A 324 3.60 -27.10 8.59
C LEU A 324 3.65 -28.11 9.75
N ARG A 325 4.26 -27.76 10.89
CA ARG A 325 4.33 -28.61 12.09
C ARG A 325 3.22 -28.33 13.10
N MET A 326 2.40 -27.31 12.85
CA MET A 326 1.37 -26.82 13.77
C MET A 326 -0.02 -27.38 13.44
N ARG A 327 -0.10 -28.42 12.59
CA ARG A 327 -1.33 -29.06 12.11
C ARG A 327 -2.37 -28.05 11.59
N PRO A 328 -2.03 -27.14 10.66
CA PRO A 328 -3.03 -26.29 10.03
C PRO A 328 -3.91 -27.11 9.07
N ASP A 329 -5.18 -26.74 8.96
CA ASP A 329 -6.00 -27.10 7.80
C ASP A 329 -5.66 -26.20 6.61
N ARG A 330 -5.43 -24.90 6.88
CA ARG A 330 -5.11 -23.89 5.86
C ARG A 330 -3.97 -23.00 6.30
N ILE A 331 -3.14 -22.60 5.35
CA ILE A 331 -2.13 -21.58 5.55
C ILE A 331 -2.46 -20.37 4.67
N ILE A 332 -2.52 -19.20 5.28
CA ILE A 332 -2.78 -17.95 4.57
C ILE A 332 -1.55 -17.06 4.70
N VAL A 333 -0.89 -16.80 3.57
CA VAL A 333 0.22 -15.87 3.51
C VAL A 333 -0.34 -14.51 3.10
N GLY A 334 -0.18 -13.47 3.91
CA GLY A 334 -0.77 -12.16 3.63
C GLY A 334 -0.31 -11.61 2.29
N GLU A 335 0.96 -11.79 1.96
CA GLU A 335 1.51 -11.46 0.65
C GLU A 335 2.76 -12.29 0.36
N THR A 336 2.84 -12.88 -0.82
CA THR A 336 4.03 -13.60 -1.29
C THR A 336 4.87 -12.69 -2.19
N ARG A 337 6.13 -12.50 -1.83
CA ARG A 337 7.10 -11.59 -2.46
C ARG A 337 8.41 -12.27 -2.85
N GLY A 338 8.74 -13.42 -2.25
CA GLY A 338 10.06 -14.01 -2.38
C GLY A 338 10.08 -15.54 -2.28
N GLU A 339 11.14 -16.04 -1.68
CA GLU A 339 11.47 -17.47 -1.62
C GLU A 339 10.45 -18.34 -0.88
N GLU A 340 9.61 -17.75 -0.02
CA GLU A 340 8.52 -18.45 0.66
C GLU A 340 7.49 -19.03 -0.31
N VAL A 341 7.46 -18.57 -1.57
CA VAL A 341 6.58 -19.13 -2.62
C VAL A 341 6.75 -20.64 -2.79
N ILE A 342 7.97 -21.17 -2.62
CA ILE A 342 8.25 -22.60 -2.85
C ILE A 342 7.59 -23.44 -1.77
N ASP A 343 7.84 -23.08 -0.51
CA ASP A 343 7.24 -23.73 0.66
C ASP A 343 5.70 -23.57 0.63
N MET A 344 5.19 -22.46 0.07
CA MET A 344 3.76 -22.20 -0.06
C MET A 344 3.10 -23.10 -1.10
N LEU A 345 3.69 -23.19 -2.30
CA LEU A 345 3.25 -24.10 -3.36
C LEU A 345 3.39 -25.56 -2.93
N GLN A 346 4.39 -25.89 -2.11
CA GLN A 346 4.51 -27.21 -1.52
C GLN A 346 3.38 -27.47 -0.52
N ALA A 347 3.10 -26.55 0.41
CA ALA A 347 2.00 -26.67 1.37
C ALA A 347 0.66 -26.92 0.66
N MET A 348 0.37 -26.13 -0.38
CA MET A 348 -0.80 -26.27 -1.24
C MET A 348 -0.94 -27.63 -1.94
N ASN A 349 0.17 -28.30 -2.23
CA ASN A 349 0.18 -29.65 -2.83
C ASN A 349 0.20 -30.78 -1.77
N THR A 350 0.45 -30.46 -0.50
CA THR A 350 0.76 -31.45 0.55
C THR A 350 -0.18 -31.36 1.75
N GLY A 351 -1.49 -31.44 1.47
CA GLY A 351 -2.50 -31.63 2.51
C GLY A 351 -2.93 -30.36 3.25
N HIS A 352 -2.54 -29.17 2.75
CA HIS A 352 -2.99 -27.87 3.26
C HIS A 352 -3.83 -27.15 2.19
N ASP A 353 -4.78 -27.88 1.63
CA ASP A 353 -5.70 -27.38 0.59
C ASP A 353 -6.54 -26.21 1.12
N GLY A 354 -6.99 -25.34 0.22
CA GLY A 354 -7.76 -24.16 0.60
C GLY A 354 -6.89 -23.02 1.14
N SER A 355 -5.57 -23.12 0.97
CA SER A 355 -4.61 -22.07 1.30
C SER A 355 -4.78 -20.86 0.38
N MET A 356 -4.44 -19.68 0.89
CA MET A 356 -4.59 -18.43 0.13
C MET A 356 -3.38 -17.53 0.28
N THR A 357 -3.10 -16.73 -0.75
CA THR A 357 -2.13 -15.64 -0.63
C THR A 357 -2.49 -14.46 -1.51
N THR A 358 -1.84 -13.32 -1.28
CA THR A 358 -1.87 -12.19 -2.23
C THR A 358 -0.56 -12.07 -3.00
N ILE A 359 -0.64 -11.60 -4.25
CA ILE A 359 0.53 -11.33 -5.09
C ILE A 359 0.36 -10.03 -5.87
N HIS A 360 1.46 -9.31 -6.08
CA HIS A 360 1.45 -8.15 -6.97
C HIS A 360 1.57 -8.57 -8.43
N ALA A 361 0.50 -8.38 -9.20
CA ALA A 361 0.52 -8.53 -10.64
C ALA A 361 -0.55 -7.66 -11.32
N ASN A 362 -0.34 -7.33 -12.60
CA ASN A 362 -1.27 -6.49 -13.36
C ASN A 362 -2.44 -7.30 -13.94
N ASN A 363 -2.24 -8.61 -14.13
CA ASN A 363 -3.22 -9.54 -14.63
C ASN A 363 -2.91 -10.97 -14.12
N PRO A 364 -3.84 -11.94 -14.26
CA PRO A 364 -3.63 -13.31 -13.78
C PRO A 364 -2.39 -14.01 -14.35
N ARG A 365 -2.07 -13.78 -15.63
CA ARG A 365 -0.91 -14.39 -16.29
C ARG A 365 0.41 -13.83 -15.76
N ASP A 366 0.47 -12.51 -15.51
CA ASP A 366 1.60 -11.89 -14.84
C ASP A 366 1.79 -12.46 -13.42
N GLY A 367 0.70 -12.84 -12.74
CA GLY A 367 0.75 -13.48 -11.43
C GLY A 367 1.48 -14.82 -11.46
N ILE A 368 1.21 -15.64 -12.48
CA ILE A 368 1.95 -16.89 -12.74
C ILE A 368 3.43 -16.60 -12.99
N SER A 369 3.75 -15.69 -13.91
CA SER A 369 5.16 -15.33 -14.21
C SER A 369 5.89 -14.77 -12.99
N ARG A 370 5.20 -14.04 -12.11
CA ARG A 370 5.74 -13.56 -10.83
C ARG A 370 6.11 -14.72 -9.91
N MET A 371 5.26 -15.74 -9.78
CA MET A 371 5.59 -16.93 -9.00
C MET A 371 6.78 -17.69 -9.62
N GLU A 372 6.84 -17.85 -10.94
CA GLU A 372 8.00 -18.45 -11.63
C GLU A 372 9.31 -17.72 -11.28
N ASN A 373 9.29 -16.38 -11.32
CA ASN A 373 10.45 -15.56 -10.98
C ASN A 373 10.84 -15.68 -9.51
N MET A 374 9.88 -15.71 -8.59
CA MET A 374 10.16 -15.88 -7.15
C MET A 374 10.81 -17.23 -6.85
N VAL A 375 10.37 -18.29 -7.52
CA VAL A 375 11.00 -19.62 -7.42
C VAL A 375 12.45 -19.56 -7.92
N ALA A 376 12.70 -18.89 -9.05
CA ALA A 376 14.05 -18.71 -9.59
C ALA A 376 14.95 -17.89 -8.65
N MET A 377 14.41 -16.89 -7.96
CA MET A 377 15.15 -16.07 -6.99
C MET A 377 15.54 -16.83 -5.72
N ALA A 378 14.84 -17.91 -5.37
CA ALA A 378 15.15 -18.73 -4.19
C ALA A 378 16.44 -19.56 -4.33
N GLY A 379 17.14 -19.46 -5.47
CA GLY A 379 18.42 -20.13 -5.72
C GLY A 379 18.30 -21.64 -5.93
N ILE A 380 17.08 -22.16 -6.12
CA ILE A 380 16.86 -23.58 -6.41
C ILE A 380 16.90 -23.76 -7.94
N GLU A 381 17.86 -24.54 -8.43
CA GLU A 381 17.92 -24.92 -9.84
C GLU A 381 16.83 -25.96 -10.16
N MET A 382 15.64 -25.47 -10.48
CA MET A 382 14.54 -26.27 -11.01
C MET A 382 14.32 -25.95 -12.49
N PRO A 383 14.17 -26.98 -13.36
CA PRO A 383 13.74 -26.74 -14.73
C PRO A 383 12.41 -25.99 -14.75
N LEU A 384 12.26 -24.99 -15.62
CA LEU A 384 11.06 -24.15 -15.67
C LEU A 384 9.77 -24.96 -15.82
N LYS A 385 9.82 -26.06 -16.57
CA LYS A 385 8.69 -27.01 -16.69
C LYS A 385 8.26 -27.60 -15.35
N ALA A 386 9.20 -27.93 -14.47
CA ALA A 386 8.91 -28.46 -13.14
C ALA A 386 8.26 -27.39 -12.25
N VAL A 387 8.76 -26.15 -12.31
CA VAL A 387 8.16 -25.01 -11.59
C VAL A 387 6.72 -24.78 -12.05
N ARG A 388 6.49 -24.77 -13.36
CA ARG A 388 5.14 -24.63 -13.93
C ARG A 388 4.21 -25.76 -13.53
N SER A 389 4.70 -27.00 -13.51
CA SER A 389 3.94 -28.17 -13.04
C SER A 389 3.54 -28.02 -11.58
N GLN A 390 4.46 -27.55 -10.73
CA GLN A 390 4.18 -27.30 -9.32
C GLN A 390 3.13 -26.20 -9.13
N ILE A 391 3.22 -25.10 -9.89
CA ILE A 391 2.24 -24.01 -9.85
C ILE A 391 0.86 -24.50 -10.33
N ALA A 392 0.82 -25.20 -11.47
CA ALA A 392 -0.42 -25.70 -12.06
C ALA A 392 -1.15 -26.74 -11.18
N SER A 393 -0.39 -27.53 -10.43
CA SER A 393 -0.93 -28.48 -9.45
C SER A 393 -1.40 -27.80 -8.17
N ALA A 394 -0.65 -26.79 -7.69
CA ALA A 394 -0.94 -26.12 -6.42
C ALA A 394 -2.09 -25.13 -6.52
N VAL A 395 -2.11 -24.28 -7.54
CA VAL A 395 -3.02 -23.14 -7.63
C VAL A 395 -4.26 -23.55 -8.39
N ASN A 396 -5.44 -23.30 -7.84
CA ASN A 396 -6.70 -23.59 -8.51
C ASN A 396 -7.36 -22.32 -9.09
N LEU A 397 -7.24 -21.20 -8.38
CA LEU A 397 -7.94 -19.97 -8.73
C LEU A 397 -7.04 -18.73 -8.56
N ILE A 398 -7.12 -17.81 -9.53
CA ILE A 398 -6.55 -16.47 -9.45
C ILE A 398 -7.68 -15.45 -9.52
N VAL A 399 -7.79 -14.61 -8.49
CA VAL A 399 -8.75 -13.52 -8.37
C VAL A 399 -8.02 -12.20 -8.59
N GLN A 400 -8.33 -11.48 -9.66
CA GLN A 400 -7.68 -10.21 -9.99
C GLN A 400 -8.47 -9.02 -9.43
N ALA A 401 -7.89 -8.31 -8.46
CA ALA A 401 -8.40 -7.05 -7.94
C ALA A 401 -7.64 -5.86 -8.53
N SER A 402 -8.37 -4.85 -9.00
CA SER A 402 -7.81 -3.65 -9.63
C SER A 402 -8.40 -2.37 -9.03
N ARG A 403 -7.56 -1.37 -8.83
CA ARG A 403 -8.00 0.01 -8.57
C ARG A 403 -8.12 0.72 -9.92
N LEU A 404 -9.33 1.18 -10.24
CA LEU A 404 -9.61 1.83 -11.50
C LEU A 404 -9.36 3.35 -11.44
N GLN A 405 -9.42 4.03 -12.58
CA GLN A 405 -9.05 5.46 -12.67
C GLN A 405 -9.95 6.39 -11.86
N ASP A 406 -11.20 5.98 -11.61
CA ASP A 406 -12.15 6.73 -10.78
C ASP A 406 -11.96 6.49 -9.27
N GLY A 407 -10.95 5.69 -8.89
CA GLY A 407 -10.63 5.31 -7.52
C GLY A 407 -11.40 4.08 -7.02
N SER A 408 -12.39 3.58 -7.77
CA SER A 408 -13.12 2.38 -7.40
C SER A 408 -12.22 1.14 -7.42
N ARG A 409 -12.49 0.20 -6.51
CA ARG A 409 -11.78 -1.08 -6.42
C ARG A 409 -12.74 -2.16 -6.92
N ARG A 410 -12.36 -2.89 -7.97
CA ARG A 410 -13.20 -3.93 -8.57
C ARG A 410 -12.40 -5.21 -8.82
N MET A 411 -13.06 -6.35 -8.70
CA MET A 411 -12.56 -7.64 -9.11
C MET A 411 -12.70 -7.77 -10.62
N THR A 412 -11.61 -7.54 -11.35
CA THR A 412 -11.64 -7.46 -12.80
C THR A 412 -11.64 -8.80 -13.50
N SER A 413 -11.21 -9.87 -12.82
CA SER A 413 -11.17 -11.21 -13.39
C SER A 413 -11.20 -12.29 -12.30
N ILE A 414 -11.87 -13.40 -12.57
CA ILE A 414 -11.75 -14.66 -11.83
C ILE A 414 -11.30 -15.71 -12.85
N THR A 415 -10.09 -16.24 -12.67
CA THR A 415 -9.46 -17.18 -13.60
C THR A 415 -9.10 -18.48 -12.89
N GLU A 416 -9.52 -19.60 -13.44
CA GLU A 416 -9.14 -20.94 -12.98
C GLU A 416 -7.85 -21.39 -13.66
N ILE A 417 -7.07 -22.20 -12.94
CA ILE A 417 -5.95 -22.96 -13.49
C ILE A 417 -6.43 -24.40 -13.71
N THR A 418 -6.32 -24.89 -14.94
CA THR A 418 -6.88 -26.19 -15.36
C THR A 418 -5.81 -27.25 -15.62
N GLY A 419 -4.54 -26.92 -15.38
CA GLY A 419 -3.40 -27.81 -15.56
C GLY A 419 -2.37 -27.24 -16.54
N MET A 420 -1.77 -28.11 -17.35
CA MET A 420 -0.74 -27.73 -18.33
C MET A 420 -0.97 -28.38 -19.69
N GLU A 421 -0.69 -27.62 -20.74
CA GLU A 421 -0.58 -28.11 -22.12
C GLU A 421 0.87 -27.94 -22.57
N GLY A 422 1.61 -29.05 -22.64
CA GLY A 422 3.05 -29.03 -22.91
C GLY A 422 3.83 -28.32 -21.80
N ASP A 423 4.31 -27.11 -22.10
CA ASP A 423 5.07 -26.27 -21.17
C ASP A 423 4.31 -25.00 -20.76
N VAL A 424 3.03 -24.87 -21.14
CA VAL A 424 2.18 -23.71 -20.85
C VAL A 424 1.12 -24.09 -19.82
N ILE A 425 0.97 -23.26 -18.78
CA ILE A 425 -0.12 -23.41 -17.81
C ILE A 425 -1.44 -23.02 -18.49
N SER A 426 -2.39 -23.95 -18.49
CA SER A 426 -3.73 -23.73 -19.06
C SER A 426 -4.60 -23.01 -18.05
N MET A 427 -5.32 -21.99 -18.52
CA MET A 427 -6.10 -21.07 -17.69
C MET A 427 -7.44 -20.80 -18.37
N GLN A 428 -8.51 -20.71 -17.59
CA GLN A 428 -9.83 -20.31 -18.09
C GLN A 428 -10.42 -19.18 -17.24
N GLU A 429 -10.73 -18.06 -17.89
CA GLU A 429 -11.42 -16.95 -17.23
C GLU A 429 -12.92 -17.28 -17.13
N ILE A 430 -13.48 -17.23 -15.93
CA ILE A 430 -14.91 -17.52 -15.69
C ILE A 430 -15.72 -16.22 -15.64
N PHE A 431 -15.18 -15.21 -14.96
CA PHE A 431 -15.81 -13.90 -14.81
C PHE A 431 -14.83 -12.81 -15.15
N ARG A 432 -15.34 -11.72 -15.71
CA ARG A 432 -14.57 -10.51 -15.99
C ARG A 432 -15.39 -9.25 -15.77
N PHE A 433 -14.70 -8.15 -15.52
CA PHE A 433 -15.30 -6.82 -15.54
C PHE A 433 -15.14 -6.20 -16.93
N GLN A 434 -16.25 -5.91 -17.59
CA GLN A 434 -16.25 -5.25 -18.90
C GLN A 434 -16.54 -3.77 -18.74
N ARG A 435 -15.56 -2.94 -19.11
CA ARG A 435 -15.73 -1.49 -19.19
C ARG A 435 -16.42 -1.12 -20.49
N VAL A 436 -17.49 -0.32 -20.40
CA VAL A 436 -18.24 0.17 -21.56
C VAL A 436 -17.99 1.66 -21.83
N GLY A 437 -17.59 2.45 -20.82
CA GLY A 437 -17.35 3.86 -21.01
C GLY A 437 -16.96 4.64 -19.77
N LEU A 438 -17.19 5.95 -19.83
CA LEU A 438 -17.05 6.92 -18.74
C LEU A 438 -18.32 7.77 -18.66
N SER A 439 -18.77 8.08 -17.45
CA SER A 439 -19.81 9.10 -17.23
C SER A 439 -19.24 10.50 -17.45
N PRO A 440 -20.10 11.54 -17.60
CA PRO A 440 -19.68 12.93 -17.67
C PRO A 440 -18.81 13.38 -16.48
N GLU A 441 -18.97 12.76 -15.32
CA GLU A 441 -18.20 13.01 -14.09
C GLU A 441 -16.92 12.16 -13.98
N ASN A 442 -16.46 11.56 -15.10
CA ASN A 442 -15.31 10.65 -15.16
C ASN A 442 -15.45 9.37 -14.32
N LYS A 443 -16.66 8.94 -13.96
CA LYS A 443 -16.87 7.63 -13.32
C LYS A 443 -16.86 6.52 -14.36
N ILE A 444 -16.35 5.35 -14.00
CA ILE A 444 -16.28 4.22 -14.92
C ILE A 444 -17.64 3.53 -15.03
N ILE A 445 -18.14 3.43 -16.26
CA ILE A 445 -19.33 2.66 -16.59
C ILE A 445 -18.87 1.30 -17.10
N GLY A 446 -19.38 0.24 -16.50
CA GLY A 446 -19.07 -1.14 -16.84
C GLY A 446 -19.82 -2.10 -15.93
N HIS A 447 -19.86 -3.36 -16.32
CA HIS A 447 -20.59 -4.43 -15.64
C HIS A 447 -19.72 -5.68 -15.49
N PHE A 448 -20.08 -6.53 -14.53
CA PHE A 448 -19.49 -7.87 -14.42
C PHE A 448 -20.23 -8.80 -15.37
N THR A 449 -19.50 -9.70 -16.02
CA THR A 449 -20.07 -10.67 -16.95
C THR A 449 -19.30 -11.97 -16.91
N ALA A 450 -20.01 -13.09 -17.02
CA ALA A 450 -19.39 -14.39 -17.21
C ALA A 450 -18.89 -14.56 -18.65
N THR A 451 -17.97 -15.50 -18.85
CA THR A 451 -17.37 -15.75 -20.18
C THR A 451 -18.12 -16.81 -21.00
N GLY A 452 -19.13 -17.48 -20.44
CA GLY A 452 -19.80 -18.62 -21.06
C GLY A 452 -19.15 -19.98 -20.74
N VAL A 453 -18.00 -19.98 -20.06
CA VAL A 453 -17.28 -21.20 -19.70
C VAL A 453 -17.77 -21.71 -18.34
N ARG A 454 -18.09 -23.01 -18.28
CA ARG A 454 -18.42 -23.68 -17.01
C ARG A 454 -17.16 -23.95 -16.20
N SER A 455 -17.28 -23.89 -14.88
CA SER A 455 -16.15 -24.15 -13.99
C SER A 455 -15.57 -25.54 -14.17
N HIS A 456 -14.25 -25.65 -14.22
CA HIS A 456 -13.53 -26.92 -14.21
C HIS A 456 -13.80 -27.69 -12.90
N PHE A 457 -14.06 -26.95 -11.82
CA PHE A 457 -14.31 -27.49 -10.48
C PHE A 457 -15.80 -27.78 -10.19
N SER A 458 -16.68 -27.69 -11.19
CA SER A 458 -18.13 -27.88 -11.01
C SER A 458 -18.49 -29.21 -10.33
N GLU A 459 -17.80 -30.30 -10.68
CA GLU A 459 -18.05 -31.61 -10.07
C GLU A 459 -17.64 -31.63 -8.58
N ARG A 460 -16.48 -31.03 -8.25
CA ARG A 460 -16.02 -30.89 -6.86
C ARG A 460 -17.03 -30.09 -6.05
N PHE A 461 -17.53 -28.98 -6.58
CA PHE A 461 -18.56 -28.17 -5.93
C PHE A 461 -19.80 -29.00 -5.61
N ARG A 462 -20.34 -29.72 -6.61
CA ARG A 462 -21.52 -30.58 -6.43
C ARG A 462 -21.30 -31.67 -5.37
N LEU A 463 -20.16 -32.36 -5.40
CA LEU A 463 -19.84 -33.42 -4.44
C LEU A 463 -19.73 -32.92 -2.99
N TRP A 464 -19.45 -31.62 -2.81
CA TRP A 464 -19.38 -30.96 -1.51
C TRP A 464 -20.68 -30.23 -1.15
N GLY A 465 -21.76 -30.40 -1.93
CA GLY A 465 -23.07 -29.81 -1.67
C GLY A 465 -23.25 -28.39 -2.19
N TYR A 466 -22.32 -27.87 -2.99
CA TYR A 466 -22.42 -26.57 -3.66
C TYR A 466 -22.92 -26.76 -5.10
N ASP A 467 -24.24 -26.75 -5.30
CA ASP A 467 -24.83 -26.84 -6.63
C ASP A 467 -25.06 -25.44 -7.20
N LEU A 468 -24.06 -24.94 -7.93
CA LEU A 468 -24.12 -23.62 -8.54
C LEU A 468 -25.03 -23.63 -9.79
N PRO A 469 -26.02 -22.72 -9.88
CA PRO A 469 -26.96 -22.74 -10.97
C PRO A 469 -26.30 -22.31 -12.29
N THR A 470 -26.67 -22.94 -13.40
CA THR A 470 -25.95 -22.77 -14.68
C THR A 470 -25.97 -21.35 -15.22
N HIS A 471 -26.98 -20.56 -14.88
CA HIS A 471 -27.13 -19.18 -15.35
C HIS A 471 -26.02 -18.25 -14.87
N ILE A 472 -25.30 -18.57 -13.79
CA ILE A 472 -24.17 -17.74 -13.33
C ILE A 472 -23.04 -17.68 -14.36
N TYR A 473 -22.96 -18.65 -15.26
CA TYR A 473 -21.94 -18.72 -16.29
C TYR A 473 -22.39 -18.07 -17.61
N GLU A 474 -23.64 -17.61 -17.70
CA GLU A 474 -24.18 -17.00 -18.93
C GLU A 474 -23.67 -15.56 -19.08
N PRO A 475 -23.12 -15.18 -20.25
CA PRO A 475 -22.68 -13.82 -20.47
C PRO A 475 -23.85 -12.83 -20.41
N ILE A 476 -23.69 -11.78 -19.60
CA ILE A 476 -24.63 -10.67 -19.51
C ILE A 476 -24.16 -9.57 -20.47
N ALA A 477 -25.06 -9.12 -21.36
CA ALA A 477 -24.84 -7.97 -22.23
C ALA A 477 -24.97 -6.66 -21.42
N ALA A 478 -24.26 -5.61 -21.85
CA ALA A 478 -24.47 -4.29 -21.26
C ALA A 478 -25.90 -3.81 -21.55
N GLU A 479 -26.65 -3.44 -20.52
CA GLU A 479 -27.92 -2.70 -20.66
C GLU A 479 -27.67 -1.21 -20.97
#